data_AF-A0A947CTH8-F1
#
_entry.id   AF-A0A947CTH8-F1
#
_cell.length_a   1.000
_cell.length_b   1.000
_cell.length_c   1.000
_cell.angle_alpha   90.00
_cell.angle_beta   90.00
_cell.angle_gamma   90.00
#
_symmetry.space_group_name_H-M   'P 1'
#
loop_
_entity.id
_entity.type
_entity.pdbx_description
1 polymer ?
#
loop_
_entity_poly.entity_id
_entity_poly.type
_entity_poly.pdbx_seq_one_letter_code
_entity_poly.pdbx_strand_id
1 'polypeptide(L)' 'MQILGAFLFVALGALAAVCVARAYREPRPRDLVYALAAPVCAILAVLGLVLLFVPDFFG' A
#
# COMPACT_ATOMS: atom_id res chain seq x y z
N MET A 1 -0.06 -2.61 18.69
CA MET A 1 0.35 -2.31 17.30
C MET A 1 -0.49 -3.03 16.24
N GLN A 2 -1.16 -4.15 16.56
CA GLN A 2 -1.88 -4.97 15.57
C GLN A 2 -3.03 -4.25 14.85
N ILE A 3 -3.89 -3.51 15.56
CA ILE A 3 -5.00 -2.77 14.91
C ILE A 3 -4.48 -1.73 13.91
N LEU A 4 -3.38 -1.05 14.26
CA LEU A 4 -2.72 -0.08 13.38
C LEU A 4 -2.10 -0.76 12.15
N GLY A 5 -1.45 -1.91 12.32
CA GLY A 5 -0.90 -2.71 11.22
C GLY A 5 -1.98 -3.25 10.27
N ALA A 6 -3.10 -3.74 10.82
CA ALA A 6 -4.25 -4.19 10.02
C ALA A 6 -4.88 -3.04 9.22
N PHE A 7 -5.05 -1.87 9.85
CA PHE A 7 -5.58 -0.69 9.18
C PHE A 7 -4.66 -0.22 8.03
N LEU A 8 -3.35 -0.14 8.29
CA LEU A 8 -2.34 0.21 7.28
C LEU A 8 -2.37 -0.77 6.11
N PHE A 9 -2.36 -2.07 6.39
CA PHE A 9 -2.40 -3.11 5.34
C PHE A 9 -3.64 -2.97 4.45
N VAL A 10 -4.83 -2.86 5.05
CA VAL A 10 -6.09 -2.77 4.30
C VAL A 10 -6.19 -1.46 3.53
N ALA A 11 -5.90 -0.32 4.16
CA ALA A 11 -6.02 0.99 3.54
C ALA A 11 -5.02 1.17 2.38
N LEU A 12 -3.76 0.79 2.57
CA LEU A 12 -2.72 0.94 1.56
C LEU A 12 -2.83 -0.11 0.46
N GLY A 13 -3.26 -1.34 0.78
CA GLY A 13 -3.58 -2.36 -0.21
C GLY A 13 -4.72 -1.95 -1.13
N ALA A 14 -5.80 -1.37 -0.56
CA ALA A 14 -6.90 -0.82 -1.34
C ALA A 14 -6.45 0.37 -2.20
N LEU A 15 -5.62 1.26 -1.65
CA LEU A 15 -5.05 2.39 -2.41
C LEU A 15 -4.20 1.91 -3.58
N ALA A 16 -3.36 0.90 -3.38
CA ALA A 16 -2.55 0.30 -4.44
C ALA A 16 -3.42 -0.27 -5.57
N ALA A 17 -4.48 -1.00 -5.24
CA ALA A 17 -5.42 -1.53 -6.23
C ALA A 17 -6.12 -0.42 -7.03
N VAL A 18 -6.52 0.67 -6.36
CA VAL A 18 -7.12 1.84 -7.02
C VAL A 18 -6.11 2.56 -7.91
N CYS A 19 -4.86 2.72 -7.47
CA CYS A 19 -3.78 3.30 -8.27
C CYS A 19 -3.52 2.47 -9.54
N VAL A 20 -3.44 1.14 -9.42
CA VAL A 20 -3.28 0.24 -10.57
C VAL A 20 -4.47 0.36 -11.53
N ALA A 21 -5.71 0.33 -11.01
CA ALA A 21 -6.91 0.48 -11.83
C ALA A 21 -6.97 1.85 -12.55
N ARG A 22 -6.46 2.90 -11.92
CA ARG A 22 -6.35 4.26 -12.49
C ARG A 22 -5.25 4.35 -13.55
N ALA A 23 -4.10 3.72 -13.31
CA ALA A 23 -2.99 3.64 -14.26
C ALA A 23 -3.47 3.07 -15.61
N TYR A 24 -4.22 1.97 -15.59
CA TYR A 24 -4.79 1.37 -16.80
C TYR A 24 -5.85 2.22 -17.53
N ARG A 25 -6.44 3.21 -16.87
CA ARG A 25 -7.56 4.02 -17.42
C ARG A 25 -7.14 5.41 -17.92
N GLU A 26 -6.04 5.98 -17.45
CA GLU A 26 -5.66 7.37 -17.76
C GLU A 26 -4.50 7.46 -18.78
N PRO A 27 -4.57 8.35 -19.79
CA PRO A 27 -3.51 8.47 -20.80
C PRO A 27 -2.29 9.27 -20.31
N ARG A 28 -1.11 8.63 -20.32
CA ARG A 28 0.29 9.06 -20.62
C ARG A 28 1.07 10.20 -19.90
N PRO A 29 0.57 10.92 -18.87
CA PRO A 29 1.52 11.34 -17.81
C PRO A 29 1.09 10.94 -16.40
N ARG A 30 -0.21 10.80 -16.15
CA ARG A 30 -0.71 10.34 -14.85
C ARG A 30 -0.52 8.83 -14.65
N ASP A 31 -0.45 8.08 -15.74
CA ASP A 31 -0.09 6.67 -15.73
C ASP A 31 1.24 6.43 -15.00
N LEU A 32 2.26 7.26 -15.25
CA LEU A 32 3.58 7.13 -14.62
C LEU A 32 3.54 7.42 -13.12
N VAL A 33 2.70 8.37 -12.69
CA VAL A 33 2.50 8.69 -11.27
C VAL A 33 1.75 7.56 -10.58
N TYR A 34 0.70 7.01 -11.19
CA TYR A 34 -0.03 5.87 -10.64
C TYR A 34 0.80 4.58 -10.65
N ALA A 35 1.62 4.37 -11.68
CA ALA A 35 2.55 3.26 -11.79
C ALA A 35 3.67 3.31 -10.75
N LEU A 36 4.09 4.51 -10.30
CA LEU A 36 5.03 4.68 -9.19
C LEU A 36 4.32 4.65 -7.82
N ALA A 37 3.11 5.18 -7.71
CA ALA A 37 2.34 5.20 -6.47
C ALA A 37 1.88 3.79 -6.04
N ALA A 38 1.51 2.93 -6.99
CA ALA A 38 1.10 1.56 -6.73
C ALA A 38 2.15 0.71 -5.96
N PRO A 39 3.41 0.59 -6.42
CA PRO A 39 4.43 -0.17 -5.70
C PRO A 39 4.77 0.46 -4.34
N VAL A 40 4.77 1.80 -4.23
CA VAL A 40 4.99 2.48 -2.94
C VAL A 40 3.89 2.12 -1.94
N CYS A 41 2.62 2.15 -2.36
CA CYS A 41 1.50 1.74 -1.51
C CYS A 41 1.58 0.26 -1.14
N ALA A 42 2.00 -0.61 -2.06
CA ALA A 42 2.19 -2.03 -1.79
C ALA A 42 3.31 -2.28 -0.76
N ILE A 43 4.45 -1.58 -0.87
CA ILE A 43 5.55 -1.67 0.09
C ILE A 43 5.08 -1.24 1.49
N LEU A 44 4.35 -0.14 1.58
CA LEU A 44 3.81 0.34 2.85
C LEU A 44 2.74 -0.61 3.42
N ALA A 45 1.94 -1.25 2.57
CA ALA A 45 0.99 -2.27 3.01
C ALA A 45 1.73 -3.49 3.61
N VAL A 46 2.78 -3.97 2.94
CA VAL A 46 3.64 -5.05 3.45
C VAL A 46 4.27 -4.65 4.78
N LEU A 47 4.71 -3.41 4.94
CA LEU A 47 5.21 -2.89 6.23
C LEU A 47 4.12 -2.94 7.32
N GLY A 48 2.88 -2.59 6.98
CA GLY A 48 1.72 -2.76 7.87
C GLY A 48 1.48 -4.21 8.27
N LEU A 49 1.67 -5.16 7.34
CA LEU A 49 1.58 -6.59 7.60
C LEU A 49 2.71 -7.08 8.50
N VAL A 50 3.93 -6.58 8.33
CA VAL A 50 5.05 -6.84 9.25
C VAL A 50 4.74 -6.32 10.65
N LEU A 51 4.20 -5.11 10.79
CA LEU A 51 3.80 -4.56 12.10
C LEU A 51 2.61 -5.31 12.75
N LEU A 52 1.78 -5.97 11.93
CA LEU A 52 0.68 -6.81 12.39
C LEU A 52 1.17 -8.15 12.94
N PHE A 53 2.10 -8.80 12.23
CA PHE A 53 2.57 -10.16 12.55
C PHE A 53 3.87 -10.21 13.35
N VAL A 54 4.62 -9.12 13.42
CA VAL A 54 5.85 -9.00 14.21
C VAL A 54 5.63 -7.99 15.34
N PRO A 55 4.97 -8.41 16.44
CA PRO A 55 4.74 -7.53 17.57
C PRO A 55 6.00 -7.21 18.41
N ASP A 56 7.12 -7.94 18.20
CA ASP A 56 8.21 -8.04 19.19
C ASP A 56 9.56 -7.37 18.81
N PHE A 57 9.63 -6.39 17.91
CA PHE A 57 10.89 -5.63 17.71
C PHE A 57 11.07 -4.44 18.68
N PHE A 58 10.04 -4.06 19.43
CA PHE A 58 10.05 -2.88 20.32
C PHE A 58 9.68 -3.20 21.79
N GLY A 59 9.73 -4.49 22.18
CA GLY A 59 9.49 -4.97 23.54
C GLY A 59 10.75 -5.57 24.14
#